data_AF-A0A0N4T7B5-F1
#
_entry.id   AF-A0A0N4T7B5-F1
#
_cell.length_a   1.000
_cell.length_b   1.000
_cell.length_c   1.000
_cell.angle_alpha   90.00
_cell.angle_beta   90.00
_cell.angle_gamma   90.00
#
_symmetry.space_group_name_H-M   'P 1'
#
loop_
_entity.id
_entity.type
_entity.pdbx_description
1 polymer ?
#
loop_
_entity_poly.entity_id
_entity_poly.type
_entity_poly.pdbx_seq_one_letter_code
_entity_poly.pdbx_strand_id
1 'polypeptide(L)'
;MSLVMVHYIGALMAFGCGLVYTWAQTLFSYWMQPRFAKSAIPHCRLFLSCLSTIFFITVGIFGTILGQQPKNWLGRKQLYKWTPESPHYVEHMIATCSEWLLAICFQFYILTFAIEFRHASCHAPKLKLNLDTINQSNQFNANNTDKNISNHTDTDCNNINNGL
;
A
#
# COMPACT_ATOMS: atom_id res chain seq x y z
N MET A 1 -17.19 20.64 -20.55
CA MET A 1 -16.76 19.25 -20.83
C MET A 1 -17.94 18.33 -20.58
N SER A 2 -18.14 17.30 -21.40
CA SER A 2 -19.19 16.31 -21.14
C SER A 2 -18.77 15.37 -20.01
N LEU A 3 -19.72 14.94 -19.18
CA LEU A 3 -19.49 13.97 -18.10
C LEU A 3 -18.83 12.68 -18.64
N VAL A 4 -19.22 12.28 -19.85
CA VAL A 4 -18.67 11.14 -20.59
C VAL A 4 -17.17 11.30 -20.88
N MET A 5 -16.71 12.47 -21.32
CA MET A 5 -15.28 12.70 -21.58
C MET A 5 -14.44 12.65 -20.29
N VAL A 6 -14.91 13.31 -19.24
CA VAL A 6 -14.22 13.29 -17.93
C VAL A 6 -14.19 11.88 -17.36
N HIS A 7 -15.27 11.11 -17.54
CA HIS A 7 -15.34 9.71 -17.16
C HIS A 7 -14.30 8.86 -17.91
N TYR A 8 -14.18 8.97 -19.24
CA TYR A 8 -13.17 8.21 -19.99
C TYR A 8 -11.73 8.56 -19.57
N ILE A 9 -11.43 9.83 -19.35
CA ILE A 9 -10.12 10.27 -18.86
C ILE A 9 -9.87 9.71 -17.45
N GLY A 10 -10.86 9.79 -16.56
CA GLY A 10 -10.79 9.23 -15.22
C GLY A 10 -10.61 7.71 -15.23
N ALA A 11 -11.34 6.99 -16.08
CA ALA A 11 -11.25 5.53 -16.22
C ALA A 11 -9.90 5.11 -16.79
N LEU A 12 -9.38 5.80 -17.81
CA LEU A 12 -8.05 5.54 -18.35
C LEU A 12 -6.96 5.77 -17.31
N MET A 13 -7.06 6.85 -16.53
CA MET A 13 -6.10 7.14 -15.47
C MET A 13 -6.20 6.14 -14.32
N ALA A 14 -7.41 5.83 -13.85
CA ALA A 14 -7.64 4.90 -12.75
C ALA A 14 -7.22 3.47 -13.11
N PHE A 15 -7.69 2.94 -14.24
CA PHE A 15 -7.39 1.58 -14.66
C PHE A 15 -5.99 1.46 -15.26
N GLY A 16 -5.52 2.45 -16.03
CA GLY A 16 -4.18 2.45 -16.61
C GLY A 16 -3.09 2.56 -15.54
N CYS A 17 -3.13 3.60 -14.70
CA CYS A 17 -2.17 3.73 -13.60
C CYS A 17 -2.34 2.60 -12.57
N GLY A 18 -3.58 2.18 -12.30
CA GLY A 18 -3.87 1.02 -11.45
C GLY A 18 -3.23 -0.26 -11.95
N LEU A 19 -3.26 -0.52 -13.27
CA LEU A 19 -2.66 -1.71 -13.87
C LEU A 19 -1.13 -1.71 -13.71
N VAL A 20 -0.49 -0.57 -13.97
CA VAL A 20 0.95 -0.39 -13.76
C VAL A 20 1.30 -0.65 -12.29
N TYR A 21 0.51 -0.12 -11.36
CA TYR A 21 0.69 -0.34 -9.94
C TYR A 21 0.55 -1.82 -9.56
N THR A 22 -0.47 -2.53 -10.06
CA THR A 22 -0.65 -3.96 -9.75
C THR A 22 0.50 -4.83 -10.26
N TRP A 23 1.08 -4.50 -11.41
CA TRP A 23 2.26 -5.20 -11.93
C TRP A 23 3.51 -4.93 -11.10
N ALA A 24 3.78 -3.65 -10.81
CA ALA A 24 4.91 -3.25 -9.98
C ALA A 24 4.84 -3.90 -8.59
N GLN A 25 3.64 -3.90 -7.98
CA GLN A 25 3.46 -4.50 -6.66
C GLN A 25 3.54 -6.03 -6.69
N THR A 26 3.06 -6.68 -7.75
CA THR A 26 3.22 -8.12 -7.91
C THR A 26 4.70 -8.50 -7.97
N LEU A 27 5.51 -7.76 -8.74
CA LEU A 27 6.96 -7.95 -8.79
C LEU A 27 7.61 -7.74 -7.42
N PHE A 28 7.23 -6.68 -6.72
CA PHE A 28 7.71 -6.41 -5.36
C PHE A 28 7.35 -7.54 -4.38
N SER A 29 6.13 -8.08 -4.45
CA SER A 29 5.71 -9.24 -3.65
C SER A 29 6.58 -10.48 -3.89
N TYR A 30 7.08 -10.71 -5.11
CA TYR A 30 8.01 -11.80 -5.40
C TYR A 30 9.43 -11.50 -4.88
N TRP A 31 9.89 -10.25 -4.91
CA TRP A 31 11.18 -9.87 -4.35
C TRP A 31 11.22 -9.97 -2.82
N MET A 32 10.09 -9.75 -2.14
CA MET A 32 9.99 -9.82 -0.67
C MET A 32 9.92 -11.27 -0.13
N GLN A 33 9.78 -12.28 -1.00
CA GLN A 33 9.88 -13.70 -0.64
C GLN A 33 11.36 -14.07 -0.43
N PRO A 34 11.78 -14.47 0.80
CA PRO A 34 11.18 -15.59 1.52
C PRO A 34 10.80 -15.30 2.99
N ARG A 35 10.65 -14.03 3.40
CA ARG A 35 10.62 -13.67 4.84
C ARG A 35 9.24 -13.35 5.44
N PHE A 36 8.21 -13.07 4.64
CA PHE A 36 7.00 -12.41 5.18
C PHE A 36 5.62 -12.93 4.71
N ALA A 37 5.49 -13.76 3.67
CA ALA A 37 4.18 -14.14 3.15
C ALA A 37 4.03 -15.64 2.81
N LYS A 38 2.83 -16.19 3.05
CA LYS A 38 2.42 -17.52 2.56
C LYS A 38 2.62 -17.56 1.04
N SER A 39 3.20 -18.65 0.52
CA SER A 39 3.57 -18.82 -0.89
C SER A 39 2.41 -18.53 -1.89
N ALA A 40 1.15 -18.69 -1.46
CA ALA A 40 -0.04 -18.48 -2.30
C ALA A 40 -0.37 -17.02 -2.67
N ILE A 41 0.01 -16.02 -1.85
CA ILE A 41 -0.35 -14.61 -2.06
C ILE A 41 0.29 -14.01 -3.34
N PRO A 42 1.59 -14.14 -3.59
CA PRO A 42 2.19 -13.61 -4.82
C PRO A 42 1.62 -14.27 -6.09
N HIS A 43 1.30 -15.57 -6.05
CA HIS A 43 0.63 -16.25 -7.16
C HIS A 43 -0.79 -15.73 -7.41
N CYS A 44 -1.55 -15.45 -6.34
CA CYS A 44 -2.86 -14.82 -6.46
C CYS A 44 -2.75 -13.43 -7.10
N ARG A 45 -1.82 -12.57 -6.63
CA ARG A 45 -1.58 -11.24 -7.22
C ARG A 45 -1.20 -11.30 -8.70
N LEU A 46 -0.37 -12.28 -9.08
CA LEU A 46 -0.02 -12.51 -10.47
C LEU A 46 -1.24 -12.89 -11.32
N PHE A 47 -2.05 -13.83 -10.85
CA PHE A 47 -3.29 -14.22 -11.53
C PHE A 47 -4.24 -13.04 -11.74
N LEU A 48 -4.47 -12.22 -10.69
CA LEU A 48 -5.31 -11.03 -10.80
C LEU A 48 -4.73 -9.96 -11.72
N SER A 49 -3.41 -9.78 -11.75
CA SER A 49 -2.75 -8.81 -12.65
C SER A 49 -2.86 -9.23 -14.12
N CYS A 50 -2.69 -10.53 -14.41
CA CYS A 50 -2.90 -11.08 -15.75
C CYS A 50 -4.37 -10.89 -16.20
N LEU A 51 -5.31 -11.24 -15.33
CA LEU A 51 -6.74 -11.12 -15.63
C LEU A 51 -7.17 -9.65 -15.85
N SER A 52 -6.66 -8.73 -15.02
CA SER A 52 -6.89 -7.29 -15.18
C SER A 52 -6.29 -6.76 -16.49
N THR A 53 -5.13 -7.25 -16.91
CA THR A 53 -4.52 -6.86 -18.19
C THR A 53 -5.38 -7.29 -19.38
N ILE A 54 -5.90 -8.53 -19.34
CA ILE A 54 -6.79 -9.05 -20.39
C ILE A 54 -8.05 -8.19 -20.49
N PHE A 55 -8.72 -7.93 -19.37
CA PHE A 55 -9.94 -7.11 -19.38
C PHE A 55 -9.66 -5.66 -19.79
N PHE A 56 -8.53 -5.07 -19.38
CA PHE A 56 -8.15 -3.72 -19.80
C PHE A 56 -7.94 -3.62 -21.32
N ILE A 57 -7.26 -4.60 -21.93
CA ILE A 57 -7.09 -4.66 -23.39
C ILE A 57 -8.45 -4.80 -24.09
N THR A 58 -9.32 -5.69 -23.58
CA THR A 58 -10.67 -5.87 -24.13
C THR A 58 -11.48 -4.58 -24.09
N VAL A 59 -11.50 -3.87 -22.96
CA VAL A 59 -12.16 -2.56 -22.84
C VAL A 59 -11.55 -1.53 -23.80
N GLY A 60 -10.23 -1.52 -23.97
CA GLY A 60 -9.57 -0.63 -24.92
C GLY A 60 -9.98 -0.88 -26.38
N ILE A 61 -9.99 -2.14 -26.82
CA ILE A 61 -10.36 -2.52 -28.19
C ILE A 61 -11.83 -2.18 -28.45
N PHE A 62 -12.75 -2.69 -27.63
CA PHE A 62 -14.18 -2.50 -27.86
C PHE A 62 -14.64 -1.07 -27.55
N GLY A 63 -13.97 -0.36 -26.64
CA GLY A 63 -14.23 1.05 -26.36
C GLY A 63 -13.89 1.98 -27.53
N THR A 64 -12.81 1.71 -28.27
CA THR A 64 -12.45 2.49 -29.46
C THR A 64 -13.42 2.26 -30.63
N ILE A 65 -13.91 1.02 -30.80
CA ILE A 65 -14.95 0.68 -31.80
C ILE A 65 -16.24 1.46 -31.51
N LEU A 66 -16.63 1.58 -30.24
CA LEU A 66 -17.80 2.38 -29.85
C LEU A 66 -17.61 3.90 -30.06
N GLY A 67 -16.38 4.39 -29.94
CA GLY A 67 -16.05 5.80 -30.19
C GLY A 67 -16.23 6.23 -31.64
N GLN A 68 -16.32 5.29 -32.59
CA GLN A 68 -16.55 5.56 -34.00
C GLN A 68 -18.03 5.72 -34.38
N GLN A 69 -18.96 5.63 -33.42
CA GLN A 69 -20.37 5.80 -33.71
C GLN A 69 -20.68 7.22 -34.25
N PRO A 70 -21.45 7.33 -35.34
CA PRO A 70 -21.67 8.59 -36.02
C PRO A 70 -22.43 9.58 -35.10
N LYS A 71 -21.92 10.82 -35.01
CA LYS A 71 -22.39 11.90 -34.09
C LYS A 71 -23.91 12.18 -34.15
N ASN A 72 -24.54 11.82 -35.25
CA ASN A 72 -25.98 11.89 -35.53
C ASN A 72 -26.83 10.89 -34.73
N TRP A 73 -26.23 9.87 -34.09
CA TRP A 73 -26.94 8.90 -33.24
C TRP A 73 -27.02 9.32 -31.76
N LEU A 74 -26.10 10.18 -31.33
CA LEU A 74 -26.01 10.75 -29.96
C LEU A 74 -26.91 11.98 -29.75
N GLY A 75 -27.70 12.38 -30.76
CA GLY A 75 -28.48 13.62 -30.77
C GLY A 75 -29.70 13.66 -29.85
N ARG A 76 -30.09 12.56 -29.20
CA ARG A 76 -31.22 12.55 -28.26
C ARG A 76 -30.73 12.58 -26.83
N LYS A 77 -31.03 13.67 -26.12
CA LYS A 77 -30.79 13.92 -24.68
C LYS A 77 -31.45 12.92 -23.70
N GLN A 78 -31.90 11.76 -24.17
CA GLN A 78 -32.47 10.71 -23.33
C GLN A 78 -31.48 9.55 -23.27
N LEU A 79 -31.25 9.05 -22.05
CA LEU A 79 -30.42 7.88 -21.77
C LEU A 79 -30.74 6.77 -22.79
N TYR A 80 -29.86 6.60 -23.77
CA TYR A 80 -30.06 5.66 -24.85
C TYR A 80 -30.09 4.26 -24.25
N LYS A 81 -31.24 3.60 -24.31
CA LYS A 81 -31.38 2.21 -23.89
C LYS A 81 -30.83 1.33 -25.00
N TRP A 82 -29.67 0.74 -24.78
CA TRP A 82 -29.08 -0.24 -25.68
C TRP A 82 -30.02 -1.45 -25.84
N THR A 83 -30.60 -1.60 -27.03
CA THR A 83 -31.42 -2.76 -27.41
C THR A 83 -30.60 -3.72 -28.28
N PRO A 84 -30.94 -5.03 -28.30
CA PRO A 84 -30.25 -6.01 -29.16
C PRO A 84 -30.27 -5.66 -30.66
N GLU A 85 -31.19 -4.81 -31.09
CA GLU A 85 -31.36 -4.31 -32.46
C GLU A 85 -30.40 -3.15 -32.81
N SER A 86 -29.67 -2.63 -31.83
CA SER A 86 -28.73 -1.51 -32.05
C SER A 86 -27.42 -1.98 -32.69
N PRO A 87 -26.86 -1.21 -33.63
CA PRO A 87 -25.55 -1.52 -34.19
C PRO A 87 -24.50 -1.51 -33.08
N HIS A 88 -23.64 -2.54 -33.08
CA HIS A 88 -22.57 -2.75 -32.09
C HIS A 88 -23.02 -3.02 -30.64
N TYR A 89 -24.24 -3.54 -30.45
CA TYR A 89 -24.75 -3.92 -29.13
C TYR A 89 -23.88 -4.96 -28.42
N VAL A 90 -23.43 -5.99 -29.14
CA VAL A 90 -22.64 -7.10 -28.57
C VAL A 90 -21.27 -6.59 -28.12
N GLU A 91 -20.64 -5.76 -28.92
CA GLU A 91 -19.37 -5.10 -28.63
C GLU A 91 -19.49 -4.18 -27.42
N HIS A 92 -20.57 -3.40 -27.32
CA HIS A 92 -20.87 -2.59 -26.13
C HIS A 92 -21.05 -3.46 -24.88
N MET A 93 -21.78 -4.57 -24.99
CA MET A 93 -22.01 -5.48 -23.88
C MET A 93 -20.70 -6.11 -23.39
N ILE A 94 -19.87 -6.62 -24.31
CA ILE A 94 -18.57 -7.20 -23.99
C ILE A 94 -17.65 -6.17 -23.33
N ALA A 95 -17.61 -4.94 -23.84
CA ALA A 95 -16.85 -3.85 -23.24
C ALA A 95 -17.31 -3.56 -21.81
N THR A 96 -18.63 -3.40 -21.61
CA THR A 96 -19.22 -3.09 -20.31
C THR A 96 -18.97 -4.23 -19.33
N CYS A 97 -19.23 -5.49 -19.70
CA CYS A 97 -18.94 -6.64 -18.85
C CYS A 97 -17.46 -6.72 -18.47
N SER A 98 -16.56 -6.48 -19.43
CA SER A 98 -15.11 -6.49 -19.17
C SER A 98 -14.68 -5.37 -18.23
N GLU A 99 -15.30 -4.19 -18.32
CA GLU A 99 -15.04 -3.06 -17.43
C GLU A 99 -15.44 -3.37 -15.98
N TRP A 100 -16.62 -3.95 -15.77
CA TRP A 100 -17.05 -4.37 -14.43
C TRP A 100 -16.17 -5.48 -13.86
N LEU A 101 -15.80 -6.47 -14.69
CA LEU A 101 -14.89 -7.53 -14.28
C LEU A 101 -13.50 -6.99 -13.93
N LEU A 102 -12.99 -6.01 -14.68
CA LEU A 102 -11.74 -5.31 -14.38
C LEU A 102 -11.81 -4.60 -13.02
N ALA A 103 -12.89 -3.86 -12.74
CA ALA A 103 -13.08 -3.19 -11.45
C ALA A 103 -13.13 -4.19 -10.29
N ILE A 104 -13.83 -5.31 -10.46
CA ILE A 104 -13.90 -6.39 -9.47
C ILE A 104 -12.51 -7.01 -9.24
N CYS A 105 -11.72 -7.23 -10.30
CA CYS A 105 -10.35 -7.72 -10.18
C CYS A 105 -9.49 -6.76 -9.35
N PHE A 106 -9.57 -5.45 -9.58
CA PHE A 106 -8.84 -4.48 -8.75
C PHE A 106 -9.29 -4.52 -7.29
N GLN A 107 -10.59 -4.68 -7.02
CA GLN A 107 -11.08 -4.77 -5.65
C GLN A 107 -10.55 -6.02 -4.92
N PHE A 108 -10.55 -7.18 -5.58
CA PHE A 108 -9.94 -8.39 -5.02
C PHE A 108 -8.43 -8.26 -4.89
N TYR A 109 -7.76 -7.56 -5.81
CA TYR A 109 -6.33 -7.27 -5.70
C TYR A 109 -6.05 -6.46 -4.43
N ILE A 110 -6.86 -5.43 -4.16
CA ILE A 110 -6.73 -4.65 -2.92
C ILE A 110 -6.98 -5.53 -1.69
N LEU A 111 -7.96 -6.44 -1.74
CA LEU A 111 -8.24 -7.37 -0.64
C LEU A 111 -7.05 -8.28 -0.30
N THR A 112 -6.20 -8.62 -1.28
CA THR A 112 -4.97 -9.38 -1.00
C THR A 112 -4.05 -8.65 -0.01
N PHE A 113 -4.00 -7.30 -0.03
CA PHE A 113 -3.26 -6.52 0.99
C PHE A 113 -3.88 -6.67 2.38
N ALA A 114 -5.20 -6.57 2.49
CA ALA A 114 -5.87 -6.71 3.78
C ALA A 114 -5.60 -8.09 4.40
N ILE A 115 -5.58 -9.14 3.59
CA ILE A 115 -5.24 -10.50 4.02
C ILE A 115 -3.77 -10.61 4.42
N GLU A 116 -2.87 -9.99 3.66
CA GLU A 116 -1.43 -9.97 3.95
C GLU A 116 -1.13 -9.24 5.26
N PHE A 117 -1.67 -8.03 5.44
CA PHE A 117 -1.51 -7.25 6.68
C PHE A 117 -2.13 -7.95 7.89
N ARG A 118 -3.27 -8.64 7.73
CA ARG A 118 -3.88 -9.40 8.83
C ARG A 118 -3.01 -10.58 9.29
N HIS A 119 -2.22 -11.18 8.40
CA HIS A 119 -1.30 -12.27 8.74
C HIS A 119 0.10 -11.77 9.13
N ALA A 120 0.41 -10.49 8.92
CA ALA A 120 1.69 -9.90 9.28
C ALA A 120 1.74 -9.56 10.78
N SER A 121 2.29 -10.47 11.59
CA SER A 121 2.62 -10.17 12.98
C SER A 121 4.02 -9.58 13.08
N CYS A 122 4.11 -8.28 13.37
CA CYS A 122 5.40 -7.65 13.66
C CYS A 122 5.87 -8.06 15.05
N HIS A 123 6.95 -8.84 15.14
CA HIS A 123 7.58 -9.10 16.43
C HIS A 123 8.27 -7.81 16.90
N ALA A 124 8.00 -7.38 18.13
CA ALA A 124 8.61 -6.19 18.69
C ALA A 124 10.15 -6.26 18.58
N PRO A 125 10.82 -5.16 18.22
CA PRO A 125 12.28 -5.14 18.11
C PRO A 125 12.88 -5.54 19.45
N LYS A 126 13.78 -6.53 19.44
CA LYS A 126 14.49 -6.95 20.65
C LYS A 126 15.42 -5.82 21.09
N LEU A 127 14.98 -5.04 22.08
CA LEU A 127 15.79 -4.04 22.74
C LEU A 127 16.92 -4.76 23.47
N LYS A 128 18.13 -4.74 22.90
CA LYS A 128 19.34 -5.07 23.64
C LYS A 128 19.68 -3.86 24.51
N LEU A 129 19.13 -3.81 25.71
CA LEU A 129 19.61 -2.88 26.73
C LEU A 129 21.04 -3.30 27.07
N ASN A 130 21.99 -2.41 26.78
CA ASN A 130 23.38 -2.60 27.17
C ASN A 130 23.48 -2.40 28.69
N LEU A 131 23.21 -3.47 29.45
CA LEU A 131 23.28 -3.47 30.91
C LEU A 131 24.68 -3.14 31.41
N ASP A 132 25.73 -3.43 30.64
CA ASP A 132 27.11 -3.10 31.01
C ASP A 132 27.31 -1.59 31.07
N THR A 133 26.70 -0.85 30.13
CA THR A 133 26.73 0.62 30.13
C THR A 133 25.96 1.20 31.33
N ILE A 134 24.80 0.62 31.67
CA ILE A 134 23.98 1.06 32.81
C ILE A 134 24.70 0.76 34.14
N ASN A 135 25.30 -0.42 34.26
CA ASN A 135 26.05 -0.81 35.45
C ASN A 135 27.32 0.02 35.63
N GLN A 136 28.06 0.31 34.55
CA GLN A 136 29.22 1.21 34.60
C GLN A 136 28.81 2.64 35.01
N SER A 137 27.72 3.18 34.47
CA SER A 137 27.25 4.51 34.88
C SER A 137 26.82 4.53 36.34
N ASN A 138 26.18 3.47 36.84
CA ASN A 138 25.77 3.37 38.24
C ASN A 138 26.97 3.25 39.18
N GLN A 139 27.99 2.46 38.83
CA GLN A 139 29.23 2.36 39.61
C GLN A 139 30.03 3.65 39.62
N PHE A 140 30.14 4.33 38.47
CA PHE A 140 30.80 5.64 38.40
C PHE A 140 30.10 6.67 39.30
N ASN A 141 28.77 6.69 39.30
CA ASN A 141 28.00 7.61 40.13
C ASN A 141 28.11 7.29 41.63
N ALA A 142 28.11 6.00 42.02
CA ALA A 142 28.32 5.58 43.41
C ALA A 142 29.70 6.00 43.93
N ASN A 143 30.76 5.72 43.16
CA ASN A 143 32.14 6.10 43.53
C ASN A 143 32.32 7.62 43.67
N ASN A 144 31.60 8.42 42.88
CA ASN A 144 31.67 9.88 42.95
C ASN A 144 30.92 10.42 44.18
N THR A 145 29.84 9.74 44.58
CA THR A 145 29.09 10.07 45.79
C THR A 145 29.91 9.79 47.04
N ASP A 146 30.57 8.62 47.10
CA ASP A 146 31.44 8.25 48.23
C ASP A 146 32.62 9.21 48.40
N LYS A 147 33.26 9.63 47.29
CA LYS A 147 34.33 10.64 47.32
C LYS A 147 33.85 12.00 47.83
N ASN A 148 32.64 12.42 47.48
CA ASN A 148 32.09 13.68 47.99
C ASN A 148 31.77 13.59 49.49
N ILE A 149 31.28 12.45 49.96
CA ILE A 149 31.03 12.21 51.39
C ILE A 149 32.34 12.20 52.17
N SER A 150 33.37 11.49 51.68
CA SER A 150 34.68 11.45 52.35
C SER A 150 35.33 12.84 52.42
N ASN A 151 35.24 13.62 51.34
CA ASN A 151 35.76 14.98 51.32
C ASN A 151 34.99 15.90 52.28
N HIS A 152 33.68 15.74 52.42
CA HIS A 152 32.88 16.50 53.39
C HIS A 152 33.28 16.15 54.83
N THR A 153 33.42 14.86 55.16
CA THR A 153 33.85 14.44 56.49
C THR A 153 35.26 14.89 56.84
N ASP A 154 36.19 14.88 55.87
CA ASP A 154 37.56 15.36 56.09
C ASP A 154 37.61 16.88 56.25
N THR A 155 36.74 17.62 55.55
CA THR A 155 36.64 19.08 55.70
C THR A 155 36.05 19.46 57.07
N ASP A 156 35.04 18.72 57.55
CA ASP A 156 34.47 18.93 58.89
C ASP A 156 35.51 18.61 60.00
N CYS A 157 36.25 17.50 59.89
CA CYS A 157 37.31 17.17 60.84
C CYS A 157 38.45 18.19 60.85
N ASN A 158 38.82 18.75 59.70
CA ASN A 158 39.86 19.77 59.63
C ASN A 158 39.39 21.14 60.15
N ASN A 159 38.09 21.47 60.03
CA ASN A 159 37.55 22.73 60.55
C ASN A 159 37.38 22.71 62.08
N ILE A 160 37.15 21.54 62.68
CA ILE A 160 37.11 21.35 64.14
C ILE A 160 38.49 21.57 64.79
N ASN A 161 39.59 21.26 64.08
CA ASN A 161 40.95 21.37 64.61
C ASN A 161 41.58 22.78 64.48
N ASN A 162 41.01 23.68 63.68
CA ASN A 162 41.55 25.03 63.43
C ASN A 162 40.79 26.17 64.16
N GLY A 163 39.84 25.84 65.05
CA GLY A 163 38.99 26.78 65.77
C GLY A 163 39.41 27.11 67.21
N LEU A 164 40.64 26.77 67.63
CA LEU A 164 41.22 27.10 68.94
C LEU A 164 42.28 28.20 68.83
#